data_AF-A0A0M9E9C4-F1
#
_entry.id   AF-A0A0M9E9C4-F1
#
_cell.length_a   1.000
_cell.length_b   1.000
_cell.length_c   1.000
_cell.angle_alpha   90.00
_cell.angle_beta   90.00
_cell.angle_gamma   90.00
#
_symmetry.space_group_name_H-M   'P 1'
#
loop_
_entity.id
_entity.type
_entity.pdbx_description
1 polymer ?
#
loop_
_entity_poly.entity_id
_entity_poly.type
_entity_poly.pdbx_seq_one_letter_code
_entity_poly.pdbx_strand_id
1 'polypeptide(L)'
;MPPIEYFLAIDPSECVNSSQIIATLKNFFRDCIARFYNGTILFYALDHIFFKNFDFNNDRHKAFLQMFFNIEDTLAATGEIKQDNAHIICKKTL
;
A
#
# COMPACT_ATOMS: atom_id res chain seq x y z
N MET A 1 6.68 -1.61 19.21
CA MET A 1 5.29 -1.44 18.72
C MET A 1 4.37 -1.44 19.94
N PRO A 2 3.34 -0.58 20.01
CA PRO A 2 2.37 -0.60 21.10
C PRO A 2 1.64 -1.95 21.22
N PRO A 3 1.07 -2.30 22.39
CA PRO A 3 0.33 -3.54 22.60
C PRO A 3 -1.09 -3.47 22.00
N ILE A 4 -1.76 -4.60 21.80
CA ILE A 4 -3.08 -4.65 21.13
C ILE A 4 -4.15 -3.86 21.89
N GLU A 5 -4.08 -3.84 23.22
CA GLU A 5 -5.02 -3.12 24.09
C GLU A 5 -4.97 -1.60 23.86
N TYR A 6 -3.81 -1.06 23.50
CA TYR A 6 -3.66 0.36 23.16
C TYR A 6 -4.44 0.71 21.90
N PHE A 7 -4.30 -0.10 20.85
CA PHE A 7 -5.01 0.11 19.58
C PHE A 7 -6.51 -0.11 19.76
N LEU A 8 -6.93 -1.15 20.48
CA LEU A 8 -8.35 -1.38 20.80
C LEU A 8 -9.01 -0.21 21.54
N ALA A 9 -8.26 0.58 22.31
CA ALA A 9 -8.80 1.73 23.04
C ALA A 9 -8.86 3.02 22.22
N ILE A 10 -7.98 3.19 21.23
CA ILE A 10 -7.78 4.48 20.53
C ILE A 10 -8.18 4.39 19.06
N ASP A 11 -7.70 3.37 18.34
CA ASP A 11 -8.04 3.12 16.95
C ASP A 11 -8.11 1.60 16.70
N PRO A 12 -9.28 0.99 16.94
CA PRO A 12 -9.47 -0.45 16.74
C PRO A 12 -9.27 -0.88 15.29
N SER A 13 -9.26 0.04 14.33
CA SER A 13 -9.06 -0.29 12.92
C SER A 13 -7.63 -0.76 12.63
N GLU A 14 -6.64 -0.32 13.41
CA GLU A 14 -5.25 -0.80 13.36
C GLU A 14 -5.12 -2.29 13.76
N CYS A 15 -6.14 -2.86 14.40
CA CYS A 15 -6.20 -4.27 14.77
C CYS A 15 -6.82 -5.18 13.68
N VAL A 16 -7.28 -4.61 12.56
CA VAL A 16 -7.95 -5.35 11.49
C VAL A 16 -7.13 -5.26 10.21
N ASN A 17 -6.84 -6.41 9.60
CA ASN A 17 -6.14 -6.42 8.31
C ASN A 17 -7.03 -5.76 7.23
N SER A 18 -6.45 -4.85 6.43
CA SER A 18 -7.17 -4.11 5.39
C SER A 18 -7.85 -5.02 4.35
N SER A 19 -7.35 -6.22 4.09
CA SER A 19 -8.03 -7.20 3.22
C SER A 19 -9.37 -7.68 3.77
N GLN A 20 -9.56 -7.65 5.09
CA GLN A 20 -10.78 -8.08 5.76
C GLN A 20 -11.87 -7.01 5.74
N ILE A 21 -11.51 -5.73 5.60
CA ILE A 21 -12.50 -4.64 5.60
C ILE A 21 -13.17 -4.46 4.23
N ILE A 22 -12.56 -4.89 3.12
CA ILE A 22 -13.11 -4.67 1.78
C ILE A 22 -14.48 -5.34 1.61
N ALA A 23 -14.62 -6.58 2.09
CA ALA A 23 -15.90 -7.30 2.04
C ALA A 23 -16.98 -6.57 2.86
N THR A 24 -16.61 -6.06 4.03
CA THR A 24 -17.48 -5.26 4.89
C THR A 24 -17.91 -3.97 4.19
N LEU A 25 -16.97 -3.21 3.60
CA LEU A 25 -17.27 -1.96 2.89
C LEU A 25 -18.28 -2.17 1.76
N LYS A 26 -18.18 -3.28 1.01
CA LYS A 26 -19.14 -3.64 -0.06
C LYS A 26 -20.57 -3.89 0.44
N ASN A 27 -20.76 -4.19 1.73
CA ASN A 27 -22.09 -4.38 2.32
C ASN A 27 -22.76 -3.05 2.71
N PHE A 28 -21.98 -1.99 2.95
CA PHE A 28 -22.48 -0.70 3.44
C PHE A 28 -22.50 0.40 2.38
N PHE A 29 -21.65 0.32 1.36
CA PHE A 29 -21.51 1.34 0.33
C PHE A 29 -21.97 0.80 -1.03
N ARG A 30 -22.75 1.61 -1.77
CA ARG A 30 -23.26 1.25 -3.10
C ARG A 30 -22.13 1.06 -4.11
N ASP A 31 -21.18 2.00 -4.12
CA ASP A 31 -20.00 1.94 -4.98
C ASP A 31 -18.75 1.89 -4.10
N CYS A 32 -17.98 0.81 -4.23
CA CYS A 32 -16.70 0.61 -3.55
C CYS A 32 -15.64 0.24 -4.59
N ILE A 33 -14.68 1.14 -4.81
CA ILE A 33 -13.57 0.96 -5.75
C ILE A 33 -12.31 0.72 -4.93
N ALA A 34 -11.80 -0.50 -4.94
CA ALA A 34 -10.50 -0.83 -4.37
C ALA A 34 -9.44 -0.85 -5.48
N ARG A 35 -8.42 -0.01 -5.34
CA ARG A 35 -7.22 -0.02 -6.19
C ARG A 35 -6.06 -0.55 -5.36
N PHE A 36 -5.69 -1.80 -5.59
CA PHE A 36 -4.48 -2.37 -5.02
C PHE A 36 -3.27 -1.71 -5.68
N TYR A 37 -2.27 -1.42 -4.88
CA TYR A 37 -1.00 -0.90 -5.38
C TYR A 37 0.15 -1.64 -4.72
N ASN A 38 1.23 -1.76 -5.48
CA ASN A 38 2.47 -2.36 -5.03
C ASN A 38 3.14 -1.49 -3.95
N GLY A 39 4.13 -2.01 -3.26
CA GLY A 39 4.83 -1.34 -2.18
C GLY A 39 5.41 -2.29 -1.15
N THR A 40 5.18 -3.60 -1.30
CA THR A 40 5.72 -4.68 -0.46
C THR A 40 7.25 -4.71 -0.47
N ILE A 41 7.90 -4.28 -1.56
CA ILE A 41 9.36 -4.18 -1.64
C ILE A 41 9.82 -2.74 -1.50
N LEU A 42 9.26 -1.83 -2.30
CA LEU A 42 9.68 -0.42 -2.33
C LEU A 42 9.57 0.28 -0.97
N PHE A 43 8.59 -0.07 -0.15
CA PHE A 43 8.43 0.52 1.19
C PHE A 43 9.62 0.26 2.11
N TYR A 44 10.28 -0.90 1.96
CA TYR A 44 11.47 -1.25 2.75
C TYR A 44 12.77 -0.87 2.06
N ALA A 45 12.78 -0.86 0.72
CA ALA A 45 13.96 -0.55 -0.07
C ALA A 45 14.28 0.96 -0.13
N LEU A 46 13.27 1.83 -0.07
CA LEU A 46 13.42 3.28 -0.19
C LEU A 46 13.20 3.97 1.16
N ASP A 47 14.24 4.59 1.68
CA ASP A 47 14.21 5.29 2.96
C ASP A 47 14.34 6.82 2.79
N HIS A 48 14.38 7.52 3.93
CA HIS A 48 14.56 8.97 3.96
C HIS A 48 15.84 9.47 3.28
N ILE A 49 16.92 8.67 3.22
CA ILE A 49 18.17 9.03 2.56
C ILE A 49 17.98 9.00 1.05
N PHE A 50 17.30 7.99 0.53
CA PHE A 50 16.91 7.95 -0.89
C PHE A 50 16.12 9.20 -1.28
N PHE A 51 15.05 9.53 -0.55
CA PHE A 51 14.20 10.69 -0.88
C PHE A 51 14.96 12.02 -0.81
N LYS A 52 15.92 12.14 0.11
CA LYS A 52 16.76 13.34 0.25
C LYS A 52 17.71 13.52 -0.93
N ASN A 53 18.26 12.43 -1.46
CA ASN A 53 19.32 12.46 -2.47
C ASN A 53 18.82 12.19 -3.90
N PHE A 54 17.56 11.81 -4.07
CA PHE A 54 16.99 11.56 -5.39
C PHE A 54 16.93 12.86 -6.20
N ASP A 55 17.35 12.78 -7.47
CA ASP A 55 17.38 13.91 -8.39
C ASP A 55 16.62 13.50 -9.65
N PHE A 56 15.50 14.19 -9.91
CA PHE A 56 14.65 13.94 -11.08
C PHE A 56 15.35 14.26 -12.40
N ASN A 57 16.38 15.09 -12.40
CA ASN A 57 17.16 15.42 -13.59
C ASN A 57 18.28 14.40 -13.85
N ASN A 58 18.54 13.49 -12.92
CA ASN A 58 19.56 12.46 -13.06
C ASN A 58 18.94 11.18 -13.68
N ASP A 59 19.31 10.88 -14.92
CA ASP A 59 18.80 9.71 -15.65
C ASP A 59 19.14 8.38 -14.99
N ARG A 60 20.26 8.29 -14.27
CA ARG A 60 20.62 7.07 -13.54
C ARG A 60 19.70 6.83 -12.35
N HIS A 61 19.30 7.90 -11.64
CA HIS A 61 18.37 7.80 -10.52
C HIS A 61 17.00 7.32 -11.02
N LYS A 62 16.50 7.90 -12.12
CA LYS A 62 15.25 7.47 -12.76
C LYS A 62 15.30 6.02 -13.23
N ALA A 63 16.38 5.62 -13.91
CA ALA A 63 16.54 4.25 -14.40
C ALA A 63 16.58 3.23 -13.26
N PHE A 64 17.28 3.56 -12.16
CA PHE A 64 17.34 2.71 -10.97
C PHE A 64 15.97 2.57 -10.28
N LEU A 65 15.23 3.68 -10.13
CA LEU A 65 13.88 3.64 -9.58
C LEU A 65 12.93 2.83 -10.47
N GLN A 66 13.03 2.99 -11.80
CA GLN A 66 12.25 2.19 -12.74
C GLN A 66 12.58 0.69 -12.65
N MET A 67 13.83 0.33 -12.40
CA MET A 67 14.22 -1.06 -12.18
C MET A 67 13.53 -1.67 -10.95
N PHE A 68 13.43 -0.93 -9.84
CA PHE A 68 12.66 -1.40 -8.69
C PHE A 68 11.19 -1.60 -9.01
N PHE A 69 10.57 -0.65 -9.74
CA PHE A 69 9.18 -0.80 -10.18
C PHE A 69 9.01 -2.07 -11.01
N ASN A 70 9.90 -2.32 -11.97
CA ASN A 70 9.82 -3.51 -12.82
C ASN A 70 9.97 -4.81 -12.01
N ILE A 71 10.89 -4.85 -11.04
CA ILE A 71 11.06 -6.02 -10.15
C ILE A 71 9.78 -6.28 -9.38
N GLU A 72 9.23 -5.24 -8.74
CA GLU A 72 8.05 -5.39 -7.89
C GLU A 72 6.81 -5.75 -8.71
N ASP A 73 6.59 -5.08 -9.85
CA ASP A 73 5.49 -5.39 -10.76
C ASP A 73 5.57 -6.84 -11.28
N THR A 74 6.77 -7.31 -11.58
CA THR A 74 6.98 -8.70 -12.04
C THR A 74 6.61 -9.69 -10.93
N LEU A 75 7.13 -9.51 -9.72
CA LEU A 75 6.87 -10.40 -8.60
C LEU A 75 5.39 -10.39 -8.18
N ALA A 76 4.74 -9.23 -8.24
CA ALA A 76 3.31 -9.11 -7.99
C ALA A 76 2.48 -9.82 -9.06
N ALA A 77 2.84 -9.66 -10.35
CA ALA A 77 2.15 -10.30 -11.46
C ALA A 77 2.29 -11.82 -11.47
N THR A 78 3.42 -12.35 -10.99
CA THR A 78 3.64 -13.79 -10.85
C THR A 78 3.10 -14.36 -9.54
N GLY A 79 2.61 -13.52 -8.62
CA GLY A 79 2.06 -13.93 -7.33
C GLY A 79 3.09 -14.30 -6.27
N GLU A 80 4.37 -13.99 -6.50
CA GLU A 80 5.48 -14.23 -5.55
C GLU A 80 5.40 -13.28 -4.35
N ILE A 81 4.80 -12.10 -4.53
CA ILE A 81 4.48 -11.17 -3.46
C ILE A 81 3.00 -10.79 -3.50
N LYS A 82 2.43 -10.54 -2.32
CA LYS A 82 1.06 -10.03 -2.20
C LYS A 82 1.03 -8.52 -2.35
N GLN A 83 -0.08 -8.02 -2.88
CA GLN A 83 -0.40 -6.59 -2.88
C GLN A 83 -1.06 -6.23 -1.55
N ASP A 84 -0.25 -5.85 -0.56
CA ASP A 84 -0.73 -5.61 0.81
C ASP A 84 -1.32 -4.21 1.01
N ASN A 85 -1.18 -3.32 0.02
CA ASN A 85 -1.67 -1.96 0.08
C ASN A 85 -2.80 -1.71 -0.92
N ALA A 86 -3.82 -0.97 -0.49
CA ALA A 86 -4.95 -0.62 -1.33
C ALA A 86 -5.50 0.77 -1.01
N HIS A 87 -5.88 1.51 -2.04
CA HIS A 87 -6.66 2.74 -1.90
C HIS A 87 -8.11 2.40 -2.19
N ILE A 88 -8.97 2.57 -1.18
CA ILE A 88 -10.38 2.18 -1.25
C ILE A 88 -11.24 3.44 -1.22
N ILE A 89 -11.99 3.69 -2.29
CA ILE A 89 -12.90 4.82 -2.42
C ILE A 89 -14.33 4.30 -2.33
N CYS A 90 -15.05 4.74 -1.30
CA CYS A 90 -16.45 4.38 -1.08
C CYS A 90 -17.36 5.60 -1.31
N LYS A 91 -18.41 5.45 -2.11
CA LYS A 91 -19.43 6.48 -2.28
C LYS A 91 -20.57 6.27 -1.30
N LYS A 92 -20.85 7.28 -0.48
CA LYS A 92 -21.97 7.27 0.46
C LYS A 92 -23.29 7.22 -0.33
N THR A 93 -24.17 6.29 0.04
CA THR A 93 -25.55 6.28 -0.41
C THR A 93 -26.26 7.47 0.25
N LEU A 94 -26.76 8.41 -0.56
CA LEU A 94 -27.68 9.46 -0.09
C LEU A 94 -29.05 8.85 0.22
#